data_AF-A0A9R0SYA8-F1
#
_entry.id   AF-A0A9R0SYA8-F1
#
_cell.length_a   1.000
_cell.length_b   1.000
_cell.length_c   1.000
_cell.angle_alpha   90.00
_cell.angle_beta   90.00
_cell.angle_gamma   90.00
#
_symmetry.space_group_name_H-M   'P 1'
#
loop_
_entity.id
_entity.type
_entity.pdbx_description
1 polymer ?
#
loop_
_entity_poly.entity_id
_entity_poly.type
_entity_poly.pdbx_seq_one_letter_code
_entity_poly.pdbx_strand_id
1 'polypeptide(L)'
;MAARAIVALSLILALVAIASGGASAQLSSGFYSRSCPGMLKAVRSALHPAIATERRVGASIVRLFFHDCFVQGCDASLLLELDDAPGLRGEKNATPNKNSARGFEVIDAVKAAVEECCPGVVSCADILAIAAEESVVFVSIQTYIKPCLASLYYSDMTCVVYVQLGGPSWEVKMGRRDSTTASFNGAENNIPPPTSGLANLTSLFAVQGLSQKDMVALR
;
A
#
# COMPACT_ATOMS: atom_id res chain seq x y z
N MET A 1 17.01 56.22 6.62
CA MET A 1 15.86 55.55 7.29
C MET A 1 15.46 54.24 6.60
N ALA A 2 15.36 54.20 5.27
CA ALA A 2 15.02 52.98 4.51
C ALA A 2 15.95 51.77 4.76
N ALA A 3 17.27 51.96 4.78
CA ALA A 3 18.22 50.85 4.98
C ALA A 3 18.06 50.14 6.34
N ARG A 4 17.73 50.88 7.41
CA ARG A 4 17.48 50.30 8.74
C ARG A 4 16.19 49.48 8.78
N ALA A 5 15.16 49.93 8.05
CA ALA A 5 13.91 49.19 7.92
C ALA A 5 14.09 47.88 7.13
N ILE A 6 14.94 47.89 6.09
CA ILE A 6 15.24 46.70 5.27
C ILE A 6 16.01 45.66 6.09
N VAL A 7 17.00 46.08 6.90
CA VAL A 7 17.75 45.17 7.78
C VAL A 7 16.85 44.59 8.88
N ALA A 8 15.96 45.39 9.46
CA ALA A 8 15.01 44.90 10.46
C ALA A 8 14.02 43.89 9.86
N LEU A 9 13.50 44.14 8.66
CA LEU A 9 12.55 43.25 7.98
C LEU A 9 13.19 41.91 7.59
N SER A 10 14.44 41.93 7.13
CA SER A 10 15.18 40.71 6.78
C SER A 10 15.55 39.87 8.00
N LEU A 11 15.87 40.49 9.14
CA LEU A 11 16.06 39.79 10.42
C LEU A 11 14.77 39.14 10.94
N ILE A 12 13.63 39.83 10.83
CA ILE A 12 12.32 39.30 11.23
C ILE A 12 11.93 38.11 10.33
N LEU A 13 12.16 38.21 9.03
CA LEU A 13 11.86 37.12 8.08
C LEU A 13 12.73 35.89 8.34
N ALA A 14 14.02 36.09 8.66
CA ALA A 14 14.92 35.01 9.05
C ALA A 14 14.50 34.33 10.37
N LEU A 15 14.06 35.11 11.37
CA LEU A 15 13.55 34.58 12.63
C LEU A 15 12.26 33.75 12.47
N VAL A 16 11.36 34.17 11.58
CA VAL A 16 10.13 33.41 11.26
C VAL A 16 10.46 32.08 10.55
N ALA A 17 11.46 32.07 9.65
CA ALA A 17 11.90 30.87 8.96
C ALA A 17 12.59 29.85 9.89
N ILE A 18 13.24 30.30 10.97
CA ILE A 18 13.84 29.42 11.99
C ILE A 18 12.76 28.89 12.96
N ALA A 19 11.66 29.63 13.15
CA ALA A 19 10.55 29.24 14.03
C ALA A 19 9.55 28.25 13.39
N SER A 20 9.61 28.01 12.09
CA SER A 20 8.89 26.90 11.45
C SER A 20 9.57 25.58 11.77
N GLY A 21 9.28 25.02 12.94
CA GLY A 21 9.59 23.62 13.24
C GLY A 21 8.98 22.71 12.18
N GLY A 22 9.75 21.73 11.71
CA GLY A 22 9.25 20.74 10.75
C GLY A 22 8.03 20.01 11.32
N ALA A 23 6.89 20.11 10.65
CA ALA A 23 5.72 19.32 11.00
C ALA A 23 5.96 17.86 10.57
N SER A 24 6.36 17.01 11.51
CA SER A 24 6.36 15.56 11.28
C SER A 24 4.92 15.06 11.43
N ALA A 25 4.20 14.91 10.32
CA ALA A 25 2.90 14.26 10.34
C ALA A 25 3.10 12.76 10.59
N GLN A 26 2.93 12.32 11.84
CA GLN A 26 3.08 10.90 12.18
C GLN A 26 1.81 10.13 11.80
N LEU A 27 1.98 9.00 11.10
CA LEU A 27 0.89 8.09 10.78
C LEU A 27 0.27 7.52 12.07
N SER A 28 -1.04 7.26 12.05
CA SER A 28 -1.80 6.78 13.22
C SER A 28 -2.82 5.72 12.81
N SER A 29 -3.06 4.72 13.67
CA SER A 29 -4.12 3.72 13.46
C SER A 29 -5.53 4.30 13.62
N GLY A 30 -5.66 5.50 14.22
CA GLY A 30 -6.93 6.20 14.38
C GLY A 30 -7.18 7.33 13.38
N PHE A 31 -6.36 7.46 12.32
CA PHE A 31 -6.37 8.64 11.44
C PHE A 31 -7.76 8.93 10.84
N TYR A 32 -8.50 7.89 10.44
CA TYR A 32 -9.84 8.01 9.83
C TYR A 32 -10.99 7.75 10.80
N SER A 33 -10.75 7.56 12.11
CA SER A 33 -11.79 7.13 13.05
C SER A 33 -12.97 8.09 13.17
N ARG A 34 -12.77 9.38 12.86
CA ARG A 34 -13.83 10.40 12.86
C ARG A 34 -14.33 10.75 11.46
N SER A 35 -13.44 10.80 10.48
CA SER A 35 -13.75 11.27 9.12
C SER A 35 -14.31 10.17 8.21
N CYS A 36 -13.96 8.90 8.46
CA CYS A 36 -14.53 7.76 7.74
C CYS A 36 -14.61 6.49 8.62
N PRO A 37 -15.52 6.44 9.61
CA PRO A 37 -15.66 5.27 10.49
C PRO A 37 -16.13 4.00 9.74
N GLY A 38 -16.76 4.15 8.57
CA GLY A 38 -17.22 3.03 7.73
C GLY A 38 -16.17 2.45 6.77
N MET A 39 -14.98 3.06 6.69
CA MET A 39 -13.93 2.70 5.72
C MET A 39 -13.60 1.21 5.72
N LEU A 40 -13.30 0.62 6.89
CA LEU A 40 -12.92 -0.80 6.97
C LEU A 40 -14.04 -1.72 6.47
N LYS A 41 -15.31 -1.37 6.72
CA LYS A 41 -16.45 -2.13 6.19
C LYS A 41 -16.51 -2.04 4.67
N ALA A 42 -16.34 -0.84 4.11
CA ALA A 42 -16.32 -0.61 2.67
C ALA A 42 -15.18 -1.37 1.98
N VAL A 43 -13.96 -1.29 2.53
CA VAL A 43 -12.80 -2.04 2.04
C VAL A 43 -13.10 -3.54 2.00
N ARG A 44 -13.56 -4.11 3.12
CA ARG A 44 -13.88 -5.54 3.22
C ARG A 44 -14.96 -5.97 2.23
N SER A 45 -16.00 -5.16 2.03
CA SER A 45 -17.10 -5.51 1.13
C SER A 45 -16.69 -5.65 -0.33
N ALA A 46 -15.66 -4.92 -0.78
CA ALA A 46 -15.14 -5.03 -2.15
C ALA A 46 -13.97 -6.04 -2.24
N LEU A 47 -13.09 -6.07 -1.23
CA LEU A 47 -11.88 -6.88 -1.25
C LEU A 47 -12.13 -8.37 -0.99
N HIS A 48 -12.92 -8.71 0.02
CA HIS A 48 -13.09 -10.11 0.43
C HIS A 48 -13.73 -10.98 -0.65
N PRO A 49 -14.77 -10.52 -1.40
CA PRO A 49 -15.32 -11.29 -2.52
C PRO A 49 -14.30 -11.53 -3.65
N ALA A 50 -13.44 -10.54 -3.95
CA ALA A 50 -12.40 -10.68 -4.96
C ALA A 50 -11.38 -11.77 -4.56
N ILE A 51 -10.93 -11.77 -3.31
CA ILE A 51 -10.02 -12.80 -2.79
C ILE A 51 -10.71 -14.17 -2.69
N ALA A 52 -12.00 -14.22 -2.34
CA ALA A 52 -12.76 -15.46 -2.30
C ALA A 52 -12.89 -16.10 -3.70
N THR A 53 -13.02 -15.27 -4.73
CA THR A 53 -13.09 -15.68 -6.14
C THR A 53 -11.72 -16.15 -6.63
N GLU A 54 -10.67 -15.35 -6.45
CA GLU A 54 -9.29 -15.70 -6.79
C GLU A 54 -8.37 -15.44 -5.59
N ARG A 55 -8.00 -16.51 -4.87
CA ARG A 55 -7.14 -16.40 -3.67
C ARG A 55 -5.80 -15.73 -3.92
N ARG A 56 -5.29 -15.82 -5.16
CA ARG A 56 -4.03 -15.20 -5.58
C ARG A 56 -4.10 -13.67 -5.55
N VAL A 57 -5.29 -13.08 -5.61
CA VAL A 57 -5.49 -11.62 -5.48
C VAL A 57 -4.89 -11.11 -4.18
N GLY A 58 -5.09 -11.81 -3.05
CA GLY A 58 -4.55 -11.37 -1.76
C GLY A 58 -3.02 -11.20 -1.78
N ALA A 59 -2.30 -12.19 -2.31
CA ALA A 59 -0.85 -12.10 -2.51
C ALA A 59 -0.45 -11.01 -3.53
N SER A 60 -1.32 -10.72 -4.49
CA SER A 60 -1.07 -9.68 -5.51
C SER A 60 -1.18 -8.29 -4.90
N ILE A 61 -2.16 -8.05 -4.02
CA ILE A 61 -2.33 -6.79 -3.29
C ILE A 61 -1.17 -6.53 -2.33
N VAL A 62 -0.73 -7.55 -1.57
CA VAL A 62 0.46 -7.43 -0.70
C VAL A 62 1.69 -7.03 -1.52
N ARG A 63 1.85 -7.63 -2.71
CA ARG A 63 2.92 -7.25 -3.64
C ARG A 63 2.77 -5.83 -4.16
N LEU A 64 1.56 -5.37 -4.52
CA LEU A 64 1.35 -3.98 -4.95
C LEU A 64 1.79 -3.00 -3.86
N PHE A 65 1.42 -3.25 -2.60
CA PHE A 65 1.84 -2.40 -1.49
C PHE A 65 3.37 -2.38 -1.29
N PHE A 66 4.04 -3.54 -1.41
CA PHE A 66 5.51 -3.59 -1.39
C PHE A 66 6.13 -2.75 -2.52
N HIS A 67 5.63 -2.90 -3.74
CA HIS A 67 6.14 -2.20 -4.92
C HIS A 67 5.92 -0.68 -4.83
N ASP A 68 4.77 -0.24 -4.31
CA ASP A 68 4.48 1.17 -4.02
C ASP A 68 5.51 1.71 -3.03
N CYS A 69 5.64 1.09 -1.85
CA CYS A 69 6.55 1.57 -0.82
C CYS A 69 8.04 1.59 -1.22
N PHE A 70 8.49 0.70 -2.11
CA PHE A 70 9.89 0.62 -2.54
C PHE A 70 10.27 1.67 -3.59
N VAL A 71 9.30 2.39 -4.16
CA VAL A 71 9.52 3.43 -5.16
C VAL A 71 8.97 4.72 -4.59
N GLN A 72 9.82 5.72 -4.33
CA GLN A 72 9.43 7.05 -3.80
C GLN A 72 8.57 7.06 -2.50
N GLY A 73 8.35 5.92 -1.86
CA GLY A 73 7.60 5.78 -0.61
C GLY A 73 6.18 5.28 -0.86
N CYS A 74 5.43 4.99 0.21
CA CYS A 74 4.06 4.49 0.08
C CYS A 74 3.10 5.66 -0.23
N ASP A 75 2.98 6.02 -1.50
CA ASP A 75 2.27 7.22 -1.95
C ASP A 75 1.29 6.94 -3.11
N ALA A 76 0.99 5.67 -3.39
CA ALA A 76 0.12 5.24 -4.50
C ALA A 76 0.59 5.66 -5.90
N SER A 77 1.85 6.05 -6.07
CA SER A 77 2.39 6.40 -7.39
C SER A 77 2.32 5.24 -8.39
N LEU A 78 2.40 4.01 -7.89
CA LEU A 78 2.27 2.80 -8.70
C LEU A 78 0.89 2.68 -9.38
N LEU A 79 -0.15 3.29 -8.81
CA LEU A 79 -1.52 3.19 -9.33
C LEU A 79 -1.79 4.15 -10.49
N LEU A 80 -0.94 5.15 -10.70
CA LEU A 80 -1.14 6.17 -11.74
C LEU A 80 -1.01 5.58 -13.15
N GLU A 81 -2.00 5.86 -13.99
CA GLU A 81 -1.97 5.58 -15.43
C GLU A 81 -1.38 6.80 -16.15
N LEU A 82 -0.15 6.67 -16.68
CA LEU A 82 0.54 7.74 -17.40
C LEU A 82 0.81 7.42 -18.88
N ASP A 83 0.25 6.31 -19.36
CA ASP A 83 0.61 5.73 -20.67
C ASP A 83 0.08 6.56 -21.86
N ASP A 84 -0.91 7.41 -21.63
CA ASP A 84 -1.50 8.30 -22.64
C ASP A 84 -0.81 9.68 -22.74
N ALA A 85 0.14 9.97 -21.84
CA ALA A 85 0.83 11.26 -21.80
C ALA A 85 2.19 11.19 -22.52
N PRO A 86 2.44 12.00 -23.57
CA PRO A 86 3.68 11.96 -24.34
C PRO A 86 4.91 12.21 -23.45
N GLY A 87 5.81 11.23 -23.39
CA GLY A 87 7.07 11.32 -22.64
C GLY A 87 6.97 10.96 -21.16
N LEU A 88 5.78 10.63 -20.64
CA LEU A 88 5.61 10.07 -19.30
C LEU A 88 5.46 8.54 -19.40
N ARG A 89 6.09 7.82 -18.48
CA ARG A 89 5.95 6.36 -18.34
C ARG A 89 5.56 6.08 -16.90
N GLY A 90 4.42 5.41 -16.70
CA GLY A 90 4.00 4.97 -15.38
C GLY A 90 4.87 3.84 -14.84
N GLU A 91 4.88 3.65 -13.53
CA GLU A 91 5.59 2.55 -12.89
C GLU A 91 5.07 1.17 -13.31
N LYS A 92 3.78 1.07 -13.68
CA LYS A 92 3.15 -0.16 -14.20
C LYS A 92 3.90 -0.77 -15.39
N ASN A 93 4.57 0.08 -16.18
CA ASN A 93 5.32 -0.32 -17.36
C ASN A 93 6.79 -0.65 -17.12
N ALA A 94 7.29 -0.49 -15.89
CA ALA A 94 8.65 -0.88 -15.54
C ALA A 94 8.80 -2.42 -15.57
N THR A 95 9.99 -2.91 -15.90
CA THR A 95 10.34 -4.33 -15.98
C THR A 95 9.80 -5.18 -14.82
N PRO A 96 9.93 -4.77 -13.53
CA PRO A 96 9.40 -5.58 -12.42
C PRO A 96 7.86 -5.62 -12.34
N ASN A 97 7.17 -4.67 -12.96
CA ASN A 97 5.72 -4.51 -12.88
C ASN A 97 4.99 -5.00 -14.14
N LYS A 98 5.56 -4.74 -15.31
CA LYS A 98 4.93 -5.00 -16.61
C LYS A 98 4.62 -6.48 -16.77
N ASN A 99 3.35 -6.80 -17.08
CA ASN A 99 2.83 -8.17 -17.19
C ASN A 99 3.05 -9.02 -15.93
N SER A 100 3.19 -8.39 -14.76
CA SER A 100 3.57 -9.05 -13.51
C SER A 100 2.74 -8.57 -12.32
N ALA A 101 2.74 -7.27 -12.03
CA ALA A 101 1.88 -6.63 -11.05
C ALA A 101 0.41 -6.71 -11.53
N ARG A 102 -0.52 -6.99 -10.62
CA ARG A 102 -1.95 -7.22 -10.93
C ARG A 102 -2.81 -6.97 -9.69
N GLY A 103 -4.13 -6.87 -9.88
CA GLY A 103 -5.09 -6.55 -8.81
C GLY A 103 -5.39 -5.06 -8.71
N PHE A 104 -5.04 -4.28 -9.73
CA PHE A 104 -5.33 -2.84 -9.80
C PHE A 104 -6.84 -2.59 -9.84
N GLU A 105 -7.55 -3.41 -10.60
CA GLU A 105 -9.01 -3.40 -10.72
C GLU A 105 -9.74 -3.67 -9.38
N VAL A 106 -9.11 -4.46 -8.50
CA VAL A 106 -9.63 -4.72 -7.15
C VAL A 106 -9.43 -3.49 -6.26
N ILE A 107 -8.30 -2.79 -6.41
CA ILE A 107 -8.05 -1.53 -5.70
C ILE A 107 -9.01 -0.44 -6.18
N ASP A 108 -9.30 -0.37 -7.48
CA ASP A 108 -10.29 0.57 -8.02
C ASP A 108 -11.68 0.29 -7.44
N ALA A 109 -12.10 -0.98 -7.36
CA ALA A 109 -13.38 -1.36 -6.75
C ALA A 109 -13.43 -1.03 -5.24
N VAL A 110 -12.34 -1.25 -4.52
CA VAL A 110 -12.22 -0.87 -3.10
C VAL A 110 -12.30 0.65 -2.95
N LYS A 111 -11.59 1.40 -3.80
CA LYS A 111 -11.63 2.87 -3.80
C LYS A 111 -13.03 3.37 -4.08
N ALA A 112 -13.73 2.81 -5.06
CA ALA A 112 -15.11 3.18 -5.37
C ALA A 112 -16.04 2.95 -4.16
N ALA A 113 -15.95 1.80 -3.49
CA ALA A 113 -16.75 1.51 -2.29
C ALA A 113 -16.42 2.46 -1.12
N VAL A 114 -15.15 2.83 -0.96
CA VAL A 114 -14.72 3.79 0.07
C VAL A 114 -15.20 5.21 -0.26
N GLU A 115 -15.12 5.64 -1.52
CA GLU A 115 -15.62 6.94 -1.97
C GLU A 115 -17.15 7.07 -1.83
N GLU A 116 -17.89 5.98 -2.02
CA GLU A 116 -19.33 5.95 -1.72
C GLU A 116 -19.60 6.14 -0.22
N CYS A 117 -18.73 5.60 0.65
CA CYS A 117 -18.84 5.74 2.09
C CYS A 117 -18.40 7.12 2.61
N CYS A 118 -17.31 7.68 2.06
CA CYS A 118 -16.68 8.90 2.53
C CYS A 118 -15.90 9.61 1.41
N PRO A 119 -16.58 10.44 0.60
CA PRO A 119 -15.99 11.07 -0.57
C PRO A 119 -14.76 11.94 -0.26
N GLY A 120 -13.65 11.70 -0.98
CA GLY A 120 -12.43 12.50 -0.92
C GLY A 120 -11.66 12.44 0.39
N VAL A 121 -11.94 11.46 1.26
CA VAL A 121 -11.34 11.37 2.60
C VAL A 121 -10.11 10.46 2.63
N VAL A 122 -10.25 9.24 2.10
CA VAL A 122 -9.25 8.18 2.27
C VAL A 122 -8.32 8.13 1.06
N SER A 123 -7.01 8.17 1.29
CA SER A 123 -6.03 8.10 0.21
C SER A 123 -5.96 6.71 -0.40
N CYS A 124 -5.59 6.63 -1.68
CA CYS A 124 -5.28 5.37 -2.35
C CYS A 124 -4.09 4.66 -1.68
N ALA A 125 -3.11 5.42 -1.19
CA ALA A 125 -1.95 4.90 -0.47
C ALA A 125 -2.35 4.16 0.82
N ASP A 126 -3.29 4.70 1.60
CA ASP A 126 -3.82 4.00 2.77
C ASP A 126 -4.75 2.85 2.41
N ILE A 127 -5.51 2.95 1.32
CA ILE A 127 -6.30 1.82 0.79
C ILE A 127 -5.38 0.63 0.46
N LEU A 128 -4.25 0.86 -0.22
CA LEU A 128 -3.26 -0.20 -0.49
C LEU A 128 -2.72 -0.84 0.79
N ALA A 129 -2.37 -0.01 1.79
CA ALA A 129 -1.86 -0.49 3.07
C ALA A 129 -2.89 -1.34 3.84
N ILE A 130 -4.14 -0.88 3.90
CA ILE A 130 -5.24 -1.62 4.54
C ILE A 130 -5.56 -2.89 3.77
N ALA A 131 -5.64 -2.82 2.44
CA ALA A 131 -5.97 -3.97 1.61
C ALA A 131 -4.88 -5.06 1.68
N ALA A 132 -3.61 -4.68 1.85
CA ALA A 132 -2.53 -5.63 2.07
C ALA A 132 -2.67 -6.39 3.41
N GLU A 133 -2.98 -5.70 4.51
CA GLU A 133 -3.24 -6.34 5.81
C GLU A 133 -4.47 -7.25 5.76
N GLU A 134 -5.59 -6.74 5.24
CA GLU A 134 -6.83 -7.50 5.09
C GLU A 134 -6.63 -8.72 4.18
N SER A 135 -5.76 -8.63 3.18
CA SER A 135 -5.41 -9.77 2.32
C SER A 135 -4.66 -10.87 3.08
N VAL A 136 -3.73 -10.51 3.97
CA VAL A 136 -2.99 -11.47 4.80
C VAL A 136 -3.92 -12.13 5.83
N VAL A 137 -4.81 -11.35 6.44
CA VAL A 137 -5.78 -11.86 7.43
C VAL A 137 -6.85 -12.73 6.77
N PHE A 138 -7.46 -12.26 5.67
CA PHE A 138 -8.60 -12.94 5.06
C PHE A 138 -8.23 -14.28 4.40
N VAL A 139 -7.09 -14.37 3.71
CA VAL A 139 -6.62 -15.64 3.12
C VAL A 139 -6.38 -16.70 4.20
N SER A 140 -6.02 -16.27 5.41
CA SER A 140 -5.84 -17.15 6.58
C SER A 140 -7.16 -17.68 7.14
N ILE A 141 -8.26 -16.94 6.98
CA ILE A 141 -9.60 -17.34 7.45
C ILE A 141 -10.34 -18.17 6.38
N GLN A 142 -10.25 -17.79 5.11
CA GLN A 142 -10.99 -18.45 4.02
C GLN A 142 -10.49 -19.86 3.69
N THR A 143 -9.27 -20.21 4.08
CA THR A 143 -8.77 -21.60 4.01
C THR A 143 -9.49 -22.53 4.99
N TYR A 144 -10.13 -21.99 6.01
CA TYR A 144 -10.93 -22.72 7.01
C TYR A 144 -12.39 -22.96 6.56
N ILE A 145 -12.93 -22.14 5.65
CA ILE A 145 -14.35 -22.16 5.24
C ILE A 145 -14.48 -22.31 3.72
N LYS A 146 -13.82 -23.32 3.11
CA LYS A 146 -14.24 -23.77 1.77
C LYS A 146 -15.21 -24.94 1.91
N PRO A 147 -16.46 -24.84 1.40
CA PRO A 147 -17.29 -26.03 1.28
C PRO A 147 -16.61 -26.96 0.27
N CYS A 148 -16.19 -28.15 0.71
CA CYS A 148 -16.19 -29.29 -0.20
C CYS A 148 -17.64 -29.40 -0.69
N LEU A 149 -17.84 -29.45 -2.01
CA LEU A 149 -19.16 -29.72 -2.58
C LEU A 149 -19.71 -31.00 -1.94
N ALA A 150 -20.64 -30.85 -1.00
CA ALA A 150 -21.38 -31.96 -0.45
C ALA A 150 -22.40 -32.37 -1.51
N SER A 151 -22.14 -33.52 -2.11
CA SER A 151 -23.16 -34.34 -2.73
C SER A 151 -24.34 -34.51 -1.77
N LEU A 152 -25.53 -34.66 -2.35
CA LEU A 152 -26.82 -34.83 -1.70
C LEU A 152 -26.83 -36.09 -0.81
N TYR A 153 -26.32 -36.07 0.43
CA TYR A 153 -26.75 -36.92 1.56
C TYR A 153 -25.80 -36.79 2.77
N TYR A 154 -26.32 -36.24 3.87
CA TYR A 154 -25.86 -36.42 5.25
C TYR A 154 -24.51 -35.80 5.72
N SER A 155 -24.52 -35.45 7.00
CA SER A 155 -23.61 -34.59 7.77
C SER A 155 -22.33 -35.27 8.27
N ASP A 156 -21.23 -34.51 8.28
CA ASP A 156 -19.99 -34.72 9.03
C ASP A 156 -19.09 -35.90 8.64
N MET A 157 -18.04 -35.59 7.86
CA MET A 157 -16.64 -35.87 8.19
C MET A 157 -15.74 -35.17 7.16
N THR A 158 -15.09 -34.06 7.54
CA THR A 158 -14.19 -33.31 6.65
C THR A 158 -12.81 -33.95 6.59
N CYS A 159 -12.33 -34.30 5.40
CA CYS A 159 -10.91 -34.57 5.16
C CYS A 159 -10.17 -33.24 5.06
N VAL A 160 -9.37 -32.91 6.08
CA VAL A 160 -8.63 -31.66 6.17
C VAL A 160 -7.20 -31.87 5.64
N VAL A 161 -6.85 -31.21 4.53
CA VAL A 161 -5.45 -30.97 4.19
C VAL A 161 -5.13 -29.52 4.56
N TYR A 162 -4.38 -29.35 5.64
CA TYR A 162 -4.00 -28.05 6.18
C TYR A 162 -2.89 -27.41 5.33
N VAL A 163 -3.17 -26.25 4.73
CA VAL A 163 -2.13 -25.23 4.48
C VAL A 163 -2.66 -23.92 5.05
N GLN A 164 -2.33 -23.69 6.31
CA GLN A 164 -2.57 -22.43 7.00
C GLN A 164 -1.49 -21.44 6.55
N LEU A 165 -1.87 -20.40 5.81
CA LEU A 165 -0.95 -19.28 5.58
C LEU A 165 -0.82 -18.37 6.82
N GLY A 166 -1.67 -18.55 7.85
CA GLY A 166 -1.40 -18.17 9.24
C GLY A 166 -0.99 -16.72 9.49
N GLY A 167 -1.40 -15.80 8.64
CA GLY A 167 -0.96 -14.42 8.66
C GLY A 167 -1.40 -13.71 9.95
N PRO A 168 -0.52 -12.94 10.61
CA PRO A 168 -0.91 -12.13 11.75
C PRO A 168 -1.85 -11.01 11.30
N SER A 169 -2.66 -10.49 12.22
CA SER A 169 -3.28 -9.16 12.06
C SER A 169 -2.39 -8.12 12.74
N TRP A 170 -2.35 -6.91 12.18
CA TRP A 170 -1.63 -5.80 12.77
C TRP A 170 -2.39 -4.49 12.54
N GLU A 171 -2.18 -3.53 13.43
CA GLU A 171 -2.75 -2.19 13.23
C GLU A 171 -2.01 -1.44 12.13
N VAL A 172 -2.66 -1.25 10.98
CA VAL A 172 -2.15 -0.38 9.91
C VAL A 172 -2.13 1.07 10.39
N LYS A 173 -0.96 1.71 10.34
CA LYS A 173 -0.83 3.17 10.54
C LYS A 173 -1.22 3.89 9.26
N MET A 174 -2.12 4.85 9.37
CA MET A 174 -2.75 5.58 8.26
C MET A 174 -2.47 7.08 8.35
N GLY A 175 -2.80 7.82 7.30
CA GLY A 175 -2.48 9.23 7.09
C GLY A 175 -1.56 9.49 5.90
N ARG A 176 -1.36 8.50 5.02
CA ARG A 176 -0.58 8.68 3.78
C ARG A 176 -1.37 9.55 2.81
N ARG A 177 -0.67 10.21 1.89
CA ARG A 177 -1.26 11.02 0.83
C ARG A 177 -0.83 10.49 -0.52
N ASP A 178 -1.71 10.66 -1.50
CA ASP A 178 -1.47 10.19 -2.85
C ASP A 178 -0.51 11.12 -3.60
N SER A 179 0.40 10.53 -4.34
CA SER A 179 1.33 11.23 -5.22
C SER A 179 0.65 11.71 -6.48
N THR A 180 1.17 12.80 -7.03
CA THR A 180 0.77 13.30 -8.35
C THR A 180 1.76 12.90 -9.46
N THR A 181 2.77 12.11 -9.11
CA THR A 181 3.84 11.70 -10.03
C THR A 181 4.23 10.25 -9.81
N ALA A 182 4.63 9.56 -10.87
CA ALA A 182 5.18 8.21 -10.79
C ALA A 182 6.65 8.20 -11.25
N SER A 183 7.45 7.27 -10.74
CA SER A 183 8.87 7.15 -11.05
C SER A 183 9.19 5.82 -11.73
N PHE A 184 9.09 5.80 -13.06
CA PHE A 184 9.50 4.67 -13.88
C PHE A 184 10.94 4.20 -13.55
N ASN A 185 11.88 5.14 -13.48
CA ASN A 185 13.28 4.83 -13.16
C ASN A 185 13.43 4.34 -11.71
N GLY A 186 12.63 4.86 -10.77
CA GLY A 186 12.60 4.37 -9.40
C GLY A 186 12.17 2.90 -9.36
N ALA A 187 11.11 2.54 -10.11
CA ALA A 187 10.67 1.16 -10.22
C ALA A 187 11.73 0.23 -10.85
N GLU A 188 12.44 0.65 -11.90
CA GLU A 188 13.51 -0.15 -12.50
C GLU A 188 14.70 -0.38 -11.56
N ASN A 189 15.06 0.62 -10.75
CA ASN A 189 16.30 0.58 -9.98
C ASN A 189 16.12 0.12 -8.53
N ASN A 190 14.96 0.38 -7.92
CA ASN A 190 14.76 0.12 -6.50
C ASN A 190 14.11 -1.23 -6.22
N ILE A 191 13.36 -1.79 -7.18
CA ILE A 191 12.68 -3.08 -6.99
C ILE A 191 13.67 -4.20 -7.36
N PRO A 192 14.07 -5.05 -6.41
CA PRO A 192 15.06 -6.07 -6.68
C PRO A 192 14.51 -7.15 -7.63
N PRO A 193 15.23 -7.50 -8.71
CA PRO A 193 14.90 -8.68 -9.49
C PRO A 193 15.13 -9.97 -8.68
N PRO A 194 14.46 -11.09 -9.02
CA PRO A 194 14.59 -12.36 -8.30
C PRO A 194 16.01 -12.96 -8.35
N THR A 195 16.85 -12.49 -9.26
CA THR A 195 18.26 -12.89 -9.41
C THR A 195 19.23 -12.05 -8.57
N SER A 196 18.73 -11.08 -7.80
CA SER A 196 19.56 -10.22 -6.95
C SER A 196 20.33 -11.02 -5.89
N GLY A 197 21.63 -10.74 -5.76
CA GLY A 197 22.43 -11.27 -4.66
C GLY A 197 22.11 -10.61 -3.31
N LEU A 198 22.44 -11.30 -2.21
CA LEU A 198 22.16 -10.87 -0.83
C LEU A 198 22.70 -9.47 -0.50
N ALA A 199 23.90 -9.13 -1.00
CA ALA A 199 24.51 -7.82 -0.76
C ALA A 199 23.67 -6.68 -1.38
N ASN A 200 23.19 -6.87 -2.61
CA ASN A 200 22.33 -5.89 -3.27
C ASN A 200 20.98 -5.77 -2.57
N LEU A 201 20.37 -6.91 -2.19
CA LEU A 201 19.12 -6.93 -1.43
C LEU A 201 19.25 -6.17 -0.11
N THR A 202 20.33 -6.42 0.63
CA THR A 202 20.59 -5.74 1.91
C THR A 202 20.74 -4.23 1.70
N SER A 203 21.43 -3.80 0.63
CA SER A 203 21.59 -2.38 0.30
C SER A 203 20.26 -1.72 -0.05
N LEU A 204 19.44 -2.36 -0.89
CA LEU A 204 18.14 -1.81 -1.31
C LEU A 204 17.19 -1.66 -0.12
N PHE A 205 17.09 -2.68 0.74
CA PHE A 205 16.26 -2.60 1.94
C PHE A 205 16.77 -1.54 2.92
N ALA A 206 18.09 -1.41 3.10
CA ALA A 206 18.67 -0.40 3.96
C ALA A 206 18.35 1.04 3.50
N VAL A 207 18.28 1.30 2.18
CA VAL A 207 17.85 2.59 1.62
C VAL A 207 16.38 2.90 1.98
N GLN A 208 15.55 1.88 2.11
CA GLN A 208 14.17 2.01 2.60
C GLN A 208 14.07 2.09 4.14
N GLY A 209 15.20 2.15 4.85
CA GLY A 209 15.25 2.14 6.31
C GLY A 209 14.91 0.77 6.92
N LEU A 210 14.97 -0.31 6.14
CA LEU A 210 14.66 -1.68 6.58
C LEU A 210 15.95 -2.45 6.85
N SER A 211 15.96 -3.19 7.97
CA SER A 211 17.09 -4.04 8.34
C SER A 211 17.12 -5.33 7.52
N GLN A 212 18.25 -6.05 7.57
CA GLN A 212 18.33 -7.40 6.98
C GLN A 212 17.32 -8.37 7.62
N LYS A 213 16.96 -8.17 8.89
CA LYS A 213 15.91 -8.96 9.56
C LYS A 213 14.55 -8.70 8.92
N ASP A 214 14.24 -7.44 8.63
CA ASP A 214 12.98 -7.06 7.96
C ASP A 214 12.95 -7.62 6.55
N MET A 215 14.07 -7.58 5.83
CA MET A 215 14.21 -8.22 4.52
C MET A 215 13.90 -9.73 4.55
N VAL A 216 14.38 -10.45 5.57
CA VAL A 216 14.08 -11.89 5.71
C VAL A 216 12.62 -12.12 6.08
N ALA A 217 12.02 -11.25 6.90
CA ALA A 217 10.62 -11.35 7.30
C ALA A 217 9.64 -11.03 6.16
N LEU A 218 10.04 -10.15 5.23
CA LEU A 218 9.22 -9.70 4.09
C LEU A 218 9.43 -10.54 2.81
N ARG A 219 10.31 -11.54 2.84
CA ARG A 219 10.62 -12.40 1.69
C ARG A 219 9.55 -13.44 1.40
#